data_AF-A0AAU3G1K4-F1
#
_entry.id   AF-A0AAU3G1K4-F1
#
_cell.length_a   1.000
_cell.length_b   1.000
_cell.length_c   1.000
_cell.angle_alpha   90.00
_cell.angle_beta   90.00
_cell.angle_gamma   90.00
#
_symmetry.space_group_name_H-M   'P 1'
#
loop_
_entity.id
_entity.type
_entity.pdbx_description
1 polymer ?
#
loop_
_entity_poly.entity_id
_entity_poly.type
_entity_poly.pdbx_seq_one_letter_code
_entity_poly.pdbx_strand_id
1 'polypeptide(L)'
;MGPAALWHRLIARDDVHLWKRDDLRPVLVERMPQVVEDPDAAADGMIPAVRSYLTFLSSTGRLAKGSDSLDDLLDELDAVEDDFVEAMEEVLGERDWDEEEEDLDEEEVEGLGDFEPFADELAELPTIRLRPDAELAEAAREVPLISKARDLAVWVGKSRKVGEDTLLSDEEIRQALAVAGLPEPPEGPLAHEVPALWNLWNLAVDLEFLTPDGEDTVSVDEDTAAWPFENDEDVLDAWMLGLHSVDYGDPELDDDDLTLALSGLTRALLIRLLVAGGERPVDDLREELAEAAAEFDDLGASAWAEAGDPLASVLEWLTGFGMITVSGDQVRLTPLGTEGVVHLLDDDDIEVDARPAIDAMTALDLLSFSADLPEEEADSEFAAWMKLRQPATAAEELLEAAAEDEADALIRVQAASLVGSLGPVAVPAWQEALNEPSLRPYAATHLAQLGVEDAPEPSQSDTHWLILDMWTISAGLGRPEFVSSLHDIGPSPVLSSLLEVIWKVPHPHVEELLEAISEAHPDKQVAKAAKRALFKVRSGGAGRE
;
A
#
# COMPACT_ATOMS: atom_id res chain seq x y z
N MET A 1 14.10 33.17 16.09
CA MET A 1 13.05 33.47 17.08
C MET A 1 12.89 34.95 17.50
N GLY A 2 13.44 35.96 16.79
CA GLY A 2 13.26 37.40 17.18
C GLY A 2 11.95 38.14 16.84
N PRO A 3 11.04 37.65 15.95
CA PRO A 3 9.80 38.38 15.62
C PRO A 3 8.60 38.11 16.54
N ALA A 4 8.46 36.90 17.12
CA ALA A 4 7.21 36.46 17.76
C ALA A 4 6.87 37.26 19.03
N ALA A 5 7.83 37.45 19.94
CA ALA A 5 7.65 38.26 21.15
C ALA A 5 7.17 39.70 20.87
N LEU A 6 7.57 40.27 19.73
CA LEU A 6 7.21 41.64 19.33
C LEU A 6 5.76 41.75 18.83
N TRP A 7 5.22 40.70 18.23
CA TRP A 7 3.82 40.65 17.78
C TRP A 7 2.87 40.43 18.96
N HIS A 8 3.20 39.52 19.88
CA HIS A 8 2.38 39.24 21.05
C HIS A 8 2.46 40.33 22.12
N ARG A 9 3.48 41.20 22.08
CA ARG A 9 3.54 42.42 22.89
C ARG A 9 2.29 43.30 22.73
N LEU A 10 1.66 43.30 21.56
CA LEU A 10 0.44 44.04 21.25
C LEU A 10 -0.74 43.62 22.14
N ILE A 11 -0.70 42.43 22.74
CA ILE A 11 -1.72 41.94 23.69
C ILE A 11 -1.67 42.75 24.99
N ALA A 12 -0.48 43.17 25.42
CA ALA A 12 -0.31 43.97 26.62
C ALA A 12 -0.39 45.48 26.35
N ARG A 13 0.13 45.98 25.21
CA ARG A 13 0.05 47.41 24.81
C ARG A 13 0.22 47.62 23.31
N ASP A 14 -0.53 48.58 22.77
CA ASP A 14 -0.50 48.96 21.35
C ASP A 14 0.78 49.68 20.88
N ASP A 15 1.61 50.19 21.81
CA ASP A 15 2.87 50.89 21.49
C ASP A 15 4.07 50.00 21.80
N VAL A 16 4.68 49.46 20.75
CA VAL A 16 5.87 48.59 20.81
C VAL A 16 7.12 49.25 21.39
N HIS A 17 7.12 50.59 21.52
CA HIS A 17 8.22 51.36 22.09
C HIS A 17 8.03 51.69 23.58
N LEU A 18 6.85 51.41 24.15
CA LEU A 18 6.52 51.66 25.55
C LEU A 18 6.63 50.36 26.35
N TRP A 19 7.56 50.29 27.31
CA TRP A 19 7.78 49.09 28.12
C TRP A 19 7.69 49.37 29.62
N LYS A 20 6.86 48.60 30.32
CA LYS A 20 6.78 48.53 31.77
C LYS A 20 7.25 47.17 32.27
N ARG A 21 7.76 47.12 33.51
CA ARG A 21 8.10 45.86 34.17
C ARG A 21 6.93 44.88 34.15
N ASP A 22 5.75 45.37 34.51
CA ASP A 22 4.49 44.61 34.51
C ASP A 22 4.08 44.03 33.14
N ASP A 23 4.74 44.45 32.04
CA ASP A 23 4.45 43.91 30.70
C ASP A 23 5.28 42.64 30.38
N LEU A 24 6.39 42.37 31.08
CA LEU A 24 7.33 41.31 30.70
C LEU A 24 6.81 39.91 31.01
N ARG A 25 6.27 39.69 32.22
CA ARG A 25 5.70 38.40 32.62
C ARG A 25 4.48 37.99 31.78
N PRO A 26 3.47 38.84 31.54
CA PRO A 26 2.33 38.45 30.69
C PRO A 26 2.72 38.13 29.25
N VAL A 27 3.76 38.78 28.72
CA VAL A 27 4.22 38.50 27.37
C VAL A 27 5.04 37.21 27.32
N LEU A 28 6.00 37.04 28.23
CA LEU A 28 6.97 35.95 28.18
C LEU A 28 6.43 34.67 28.81
N VAL A 29 5.87 34.71 30.01
CA VAL A 29 5.46 33.50 30.74
C VAL A 29 4.02 33.10 30.38
N GLU A 30 3.11 34.06 30.28
CA GLU A 30 1.69 33.72 30.08
C GLU A 30 1.33 33.49 28.61
N ARG A 31 2.02 34.17 27.66
CA ARG A 31 1.63 34.16 26.25
C ARG A 31 2.59 33.44 25.31
N MET A 32 3.91 33.54 25.48
CA MET A 32 4.85 32.86 24.57
C MET A 32 4.69 31.34 24.55
N PRO A 33 4.50 30.62 25.68
CA PRO A 33 4.39 29.16 25.66
C PRO A 33 3.25 28.65 24.76
N GLN A 34 2.18 29.43 24.62
CA GLN A 34 1.00 29.07 23.82
C GLN A 34 1.15 29.27 22.30
N VAL A 35 2.24 29.90 21.83
CA VAL A 35 2.35 30.40 20.44
C VAL A 35 3.71 30.17 19.80
N VAL A 36 4.62 29.51 20.53
CA VAL A 36 5.96 29.20 20.06
C VAL A 36 5.95 27.82 19.41
N GLU A 37 6.42 27.76 18.16
CA GLU A 37 6.48 26.51 17.38
C GLU A 37 7.60 25.54 17.86
N ASP A 38 8.68 26.11 18.39
CA ASP A 38 9.88 25.41 18.87
C ASP A 38 10.23 25.91 20.30
N PRO A 39 9.67 25.27 21.34
CA PRO A 39 9.85 25.66 22.73
C PRO A 39 11.30 25.54 23.22
N ASP A 40 12.04 24.53 22.77
CA ASP A 40 13.45 24.29 23.13
C ASP A 40 14.35 25.44 22.63
N ALA A 41 14.23 25.80 21.34
CA ALA A 41 14.98 26.95 20.80
C ALA A 41 14.52 28.30 21.41
N ALA A 42 13.29 28.39 21.91
CA ALA A 42 12.79 29.58 22.59
C ALA A 42 13.33 29.73 24.01
N ALA A 43 13.41 28.64 24.78
CA ALA A 43 13.97 28.60 26.13
C ALA A 43 15.40 29.16 26.13
N ASP A 44 16.22 28.72 25.17
CA ASP A 44 17.62 29.17 25.03
C ASP A 44 17.76 30.58 24.41
N GLY A 45 16.87 30.94 23.49
CA GLY A 45 17.08 32.07 22.58
C GLY A 45 16.30 33.35 22.91
N MET A 46 15.18 33.26 23.61
CA MET A 46 14.20 34.36 23.68
C MET A 46 14.62 35.47 24.66
N ILE A 47 15.06 35.12 25.87
CA ILE A 47 15.48 36.09 26.89
C ILE A 47 16.68 36.94 26.40
N PRO A 48 17.75 36.36 25.81
CA PRO A 48 18.83 37.15 25.19
C PRO A 48 18.35 38.07 24.06
N ALA A 49 17.36 37.63 23.27
CA ALA A 49 16.81 38.42 22.17
C ALA A 49 16.02 39.64 22.67
N VAL A 50 15.17 39.47 23.69
CA VAL A 50 14.41 40.56 24.32
C VAL A 50 15.36 41.56 25.00
N ARG A 51 16.39 41.07 25.71
CA ARG A 51 17.45 41.89 26.30
C ARG A 51 18.14 42.77 25.26
N SER A 52 18.50 42.18 24.13
CA SER A 52 19.14 42.87 23.01
C SER A 52 18.23 43.94 22.41
N TYR A 53 16.93 43.63 22.30
CA TYR A 53 15.93 44.56 21.79
C TYR A 53 15.68 45.76 22.71
N LEU A 54 15.50 45.55 24.01
CA LEU A 54 15.31 46.63 24.99
C LEU A 54 16.54 47.56 25.03
N THR A 55 17.73 46.95 24.99
CA THR A 55 19.01 47.69 24.91
C THR A 55 19.10 48.52 23.62
N PHE A 56 18.68 47.97 22.49
CA PHE A 56 18.59 48.70 21.23
C PHE A 56 17.62 49.88 21.31
N LEU A 57 16.42 49.70 21.85
CA LEU A 57 15.44 50.79 22.00
C LEU A 57 15.98 51.92 22.89
N SER A 58 16.61 51.59 24.01
CA SER A 58 17.19 52.58 24.93
C SER A 58 18.38 53.32 24.28
N SER A 59 19.34 52.59 23.70
CA SER A 59 20.54 53.17 23.09
C SER A 59 20.27 54.03 21.86
N THR A 60 19.20 53.73 21.12
CA THR A 60 18.75 54.53 19.97
C THR A 60 17.77 55.65 20.33
N GLY A 61 17.44 55.81 21.62
CA GLY A 61 16.48 56.80 22.11
C GLY A 61 15.04 56.56 21.64
N ARG A 62 14.73 55.32 21.24
CA ARG A 62 13.41 54.87 20.78
C ARG A 62 12.54 54.33 21.91
N LEU A 63 13.12 54.01 23.06
CA LEU A 63 12.33 53.67 24.25
C LEU A 63 11.50 54.89 24.68
N ALA A 64 10.18 54.74 24.68
CA ALA A 64 9.26 55.85 24.90
C ALA A 64 9.45 56.45 26.31
N LYS A 65 9.26 57.77 26.46
CA LYS A 65 9.43 58.48 27.74
C LYS A 65 8.54 57.98 28.89
N GLY A 66 7.48 57.24 28.57
CA GLY A 66 6.61 56.61 29.55
C GLY A 66 7.09 55.25 30.03
N SER A 67 8.16 54.68 29.47
CA SER A 67 8.68 53.37 29.84
C SER A 67 9.37 53.41 31.20
N ASP A 68 9.54 52.24 31.82
CA ASP A 68 10.47 52.10 32.93
C ASP A 68 11.92 52.21 32.43
N SER A 69 12.86 52.39 33.36
CA SER A 69 14.27 52.53 32.97
C SER A 69 14.78 51.23 32.34
N LEU A 70 15.79 51.30 31.48
CA LEU A 70 16.37 50.08 30.90
C LEU A 70 16.85 49.14 32.01
N ASP A 71 17.48 49.68 33.06
CA ASP A 71 17.96 48.89 34.21
C ASP A 71 16.79 48.17 34.90
N ASP A 72 15.67 48.86 35.17
CA ASP A 72 14.47 48.25 35.75
C ASP A 72 13.86 47.14 34.88
N LEU A 73 13.90 47.31 33.55
CA LEU A 73 13.36 46.32 32.61
C LEU A 73 14.27 45.11 32.45
N LEU A 74 15.58 45.31 32.55
CA LEU A 74 16.56 44.21 32.51
C LEU A 74 16.52 43.40 33.81
N ASP A 75 16.41 44.08 34.96
CA ASP A 75 16.26 43.42 36.26
C ASP A 75 14.97 42.57 36.31
N GLU A 76 13.87 43.06 35.74
CA GLU A 76 12.63 42.29 35.64
C GLU A 76 12.74 41.14 34.65
N LEU A 77 13.45 41.33 33.52
CA LEU A 77 13.69 40.27 32.56
C LEU A 77 14.55 39.14 33.17
N ASP A 78 15.57 39.49 33.97
CA ASP A 78 16.36 38.54 34.76
C ASP A 78 15.48 37.79 35.79
N ALA A 79 14.51 38.47 36.40
CA ALA A 79 13.61 37.87 37.39
C ALA A 79 12.54 36.93 36.79
N VAL A 80 12.28 37.05 35.48
CA VAL A 80 11.28 36.25 34.75
C VAL A 80 11.94 35.08 34.00
N GLU A 81 13.27 35.04 33.91
CA GLU A 81 14.02 34.04 33.14
C GLU A 81 13.74 32.61 33.61
N ASP A 82 13.86 32.33 34.92
CA ASP A 82 13.62 30.98 35.46
C ASP A 82 12.17 30.53 35.21
N ASP A 83 11.19 31.39 35.50
CA ASP A 83 9.75 31.09 35.28
C ASP A 83 9.42 30.92 33.78
N PHE A 84 10.15 31.58 32.88
CA PHE A 84 9.98 31.44 31.44
C PHE A 84 10.53 30.11 30.94
N VAL A 85 11.69 29.69 31.46
CA VAL A 85 12.28 28.38 31.15
C VAL A 85 11.38 27.27 31.68
N GLU A 86 10.91 27.37 32.93
CA GLU A 86 9.97 26.40 33.52
C GLU A 86 8.67 26.28 32.69
N ALA A 87 8.10 27.41 32.25
CA ALA A 87 6.91 27.38 31.39
C ALA A 87 7.16 26.79 29.99
N MET A 88 8.40 26.87 29.46
CA MET A 88 8.76 26.21 28.20
C MET A 88 9.04 24.71 28.40
N GLU A 89 9.65 24.33 29.53
CA GLU A 89 9.83 22.94 29.94
C GLU A 89 8.49 22.25 30.20
N GLU A 90 7.48 22.95 30.73
CA GLU A 90 6.11 22.43 30.87
C GLU A 90 5.47 22.16 29.50
N VAL A 91 5.65 23.04 28.51
CA VAL A 91 5.15 22.82 27.14
C VAL A 91 5.91 21.70 26.43
N LEU A 92 7.23 21.59 26.65
CA LEU A 92 8.01 20.44 26.17
C LEU A 92 7.54 19.16 26.83
N GLY A 93 7.25 19.20 28.13
CA GLY A 93 6.66 18.08 28.86
C GLY A 93 5.31 17.69 28.26
N GLU A 94 4.34 18.59 28.12
CA GLU A 94 3.04 18.25 27.51
C GLU A 94 3.19 17.67 26.09
N ARG A 95 4.14 18.19 25.30
CA ARG A 95 4.41 17.70 23.94
C ARG A 95 5.14 16.35 23.92
N ASP A 96 6.05 16.10 24.85
CA ASP A 96 6.67 14.79 25.05
C ASP A 96 5.64 13.76 25.53
N TRP A 97 4.55 14.15 26.20
CA TRP A 97 3.47 13.21 26.58
C TRP A 97 2.52 12.92 25.41
N ASP A 98 2.30 13.89 24.52
CA ASP A 98 1.60 13.67 23.24
C ASP A 98 2.47 12.84 22.27
N GLU A 99 3.80 13.01 22.28
CA GLU A 99 4.76 12.24 21.48
C GLU A 99 5.11 10.87 22.15
N GLU A 100 5.06 10.71 23.48
CA GLU A 100 5.23 9.40 24.18
C GLU A 100 3.99 8.49 24.03
N GLU A 101 2.80 9.00 23.67
CA GLU A 101 1.71 8.17 23.15
C GLU A 101 2.01 7.65 21.73
N GLU A 102 2.85 8.34 20.95
CA GLU A 102 3.34 7.89 19.64
C GLU A 102 4.64 7.04 19.73
N ASP A 103 5.43 7.18 20.80
CA ASP A 103 6.76 6.54 20.99
C ASP A 103 6.80 5.49 22.14
N LEU A 104 5.65 5.05 22.67
CA LEU A 104 5.60 3.68 23.18
C LEU A 104 5.93 2.80 21.98
N ASP A 105 6.99 1.99 22.07
CA ASP A 105 7.22 0.88 21.15
C ASP A 105 5.84 0.30 20.79
N GLU A 106 5.49 0.26 19.50
CA GLU A 106 4.46 -0.63 18.95
C GLU A 106 4.86 -2.06 19.36
N GLU A 107 4.67 -2.44 20.63
CA GLU A 107 4.00 -3.69 20.89
C GLU A 107 2.66 -3.48 20.22
N GLU A 108 2.58 -3.82 18.92
CA GLU A 108 1.33 -4.13 18.24
C GLU A 108 0.48 -4.80 19.30
N VAL A 109 -0.56 -4.09 19.76
CA VAL A 109 -1.48 -4.68 20.70
C VAL A 109 -2.15 -5.76 19.88
N GLU A 110 -1.61 -6.98 19.92
CA GLU A 110 -2.17 -8.18 19.31
C GLU A 110 -3.67 -8.06 19.55
N GLY A 111 -4.47 -7.90 18.52
CA GLY A 111 -5.92 -7.73 18.63
C GLY A 111 -6.59 -9.05 18.28
N LEU A 112 -7.88 -9.21 18.59
CA LEU A 112 -8.62 -10.38 18.07
C LEU A 112 -8.54 -10.47 16.53
N GLY A 113 -8.38 -9.31 15.88
CA GLY A 113 -8.25 -9.15 14.43
C GLY A 113 -6.83 -9.22 13.87
N ASP A 114 -5.82 -9.52 14.70
CA ASP A 114 -4.44 -9.73 14.26
C ASP A 114 -4.30 -11.03 13.45
N PHE A 115 -3.63 -10.92 12.30
CA PHE A 115 -3.39 -12.02 11.38
C PHE A 115 -2.06 -12.73 11.60
N GLU A 116 -1.09 -12.10 12.28
CA GLU A 116 0.24 -12.67 12.51
C GLU A 116 0.21 -14.05 13.19
N PRO A 117 -0.70 -14.35 14.15
CA PRO A 117 -0.85 -15.70 14.71
C PRO A 117 -1.18 -16.79 13.69
N PHE A 118 -1.65 -16.43 12.49
CA PHE A 118 -2.00 -17.34 11.41
C PHE A 118 -0.94 -17.44 10.30
N ALA A 119 0.18 -16.71 10.40
CA ALA A 119 1.21 -16.65 9.34
C ALA A 119 1.72 -18.04 8.90
N ASP A 120 1.96 -18.96 9.85
CA ASP A 120 2.37 -20.34 9.55
C ASP A 120 1.28 -21.12 8.77
N GLU A 121 0.00 -20.95 9.15
CA GLU A 121 -1.13 -21.63 8.47
C GLU A 121 -1.37 -21.04 7.08
N LEU A 122 -1.20 -19.73 6.93
CA LEU A 122 -1.30 -18.99 5.68
C LEU A 122 -0.21 -19.40 4.69
N ALA A 123 1.04 -19.52 5.16
CA ALA A 123 2.17 -19.98 4.34
C ALA A 123 2.00 -21.43 3.85
N GLU A 124 1.20 -22.25 4.54
CA GLU A 124 0.87 -23.62 4.15
C GLU A 124 -0.36 -23.73 3.23
N LEU A 125 -1.06 -22.62 2.96
CA LEU A 125 -2.24 -22.65 2.10
C LEU A 125 -1.88 -23.04 0.65
N PRO A 126 -2.79 -23.75 -0.05
CA PRO A 126 -2.66 -23.89 -1.49
C PRO A 126 -2.80 -22.51 -2.15
N THR A 127 -2.18 -22.34 -3.32
CA THR A 127 -2.27 -21.10 -4.12
C THR A 127 -3.70 -20.58 -4.20
N ILE A 128 -3.93 -19.38 -3.67
CA ILE A 128 -5.18 -18.65 -3.74
C ILE A 128 -5.37 -18.18 -5.19
N ARG A 129 -6.53 -18.47 -5.77
CA ARG A 129 -6.83 -18.15 -7.18
C ARG A 129 -7.79 -16.96 -7.28
N LEU A 130 -7.22 -15.79 -7.54
CA LEU A 130 -7.94 -14.53 -7.69
C LEU A 130 -8.74 -14.50 -9.00
N ARG A 131 -9.96 -13.95 -8.95
CA ARG A 131 -10.81 -13.82 -10.14
C ARG A 131 -10.43 -12.56 -10.92
N PRO A 132 -10.63 -12.53 -12.25
CA PRO A 132 -10.27 -11.37 -13.04
C PRO A 132 -11.04 -10.12 -12.62
N ASP A 133 -10.39 -8.96 -12.72
CA ASP A 133 -10.88 -7.64 -12.31
C ASP A 133 -12.27 -7.33 -12.84
N ALA A 134 -12.58 -7.72 -14.09
CA ALA A 134 -13.91 -7.52 -14.66
C ALA A 134 -15.02 -8.26 -13.89
N GLU A 135 -14.75 -9.49 -13.41
CA GLU A 135 -15.70 -10.23 -12.58
C GLU A 135 -15.79 -9.64 -11.16
N LEU A 136 -14.67 -9.21 -10.60
CA LEU A 136 -14.63 -8.55 -9.28
C LEU A 136 -15.36 -7.20 -9.32
N ALA A 137 -15.17 -6.40 -10.36
CA ALA A 137 -15.84 -5.14 -10.57
C ALA A 137 -17.35 -5.34 -10.80
N GLU A 138 -17.77 -6.38 -11.54
CA GLU A 138 -19.20 -6.73 -11.64
C GLU A 138 -19.79 -7.04 -10.26
N ALA A 139 -19.07 -7.79 -9.41
CA ALA A 139 -19.50 -8.07 -8.04
C ALA A 139 -19.52 -6.81 -7.15
N ALA A 140 -18.51 -5.96 -7.24
CA ALA A 140 -18.39 -4.73 -6.47
C ALA A 140 -19.53 -3.73 -6.77
N ARG A 141 -19.97 -3.63 -8.02
CA ARG A 141 -21.13 -2.80 -8.41
C ARG A 141 -22.43 -3.23 -7.72
N GLU A 142 -22.55 -4.50 -7.35
CA GLU A 142 -23.72 -5.06 -6.68
C GLU A 142 -23.63 -4.98 -5.15
N VAL A 143 -22.53 -4.44 -4.58
CA VAL A 143 -22.34 -4.30 -3.13
C VAL A 143 -23.39 -3.36 -2.53
N PRO A 144 -24.29 -3.87 -1.67
CA PRO A 144 -25.38 -3.07 -1.13
C PRO A 144 -24.94 -1.89 -0.27
N LEU A 145 -23.90 -2.06 0.56
CA LEU A 145 -23.46 -0.99 1.48
C LEU A 145 -22.90 0.22 0.74
N ILE A 146 -22.12 0.02 -0.34
CA ILE A 146 -21.62 1.15 -1.16
C ILE A 146 -22.77 1.90 -1.82
N SER A 147 -23.77 1.19 -2.36
CA SER A 147 -24.96 1.82 -2.94
C SER A 147 -25.75 2.64 -1.89
N LYS A 148 -25.86 2.13 -0.66
CA LYS A 148 -26.51 2.85 0.46
C LYS A 148 -25.69 4.06 0.92
N ALA A 149 -24.37 3.93 1.02
CA ALA A 149 -23.45 5.00 1.38
C ALA A 149 -23.52 6.15 0.36
N ARG A 150 -23.56 5.80 -0.93
CA ARG A 150 -23.81 6.75 -2.02
C ARG A 150 -25.14 7.46 -1.89
N ASP A 151 -26.24 6.75 -1.64
CA ASP A 151 -27.57 7.37 -1.51
C ASP A 151 -27.65 8.29 -0.28
N LEU A 152 -27.00 7.90 0.82
CA LEU A 152 -26.81 8.76 2.00
C LEU A 152 -26.01 10.01 1.65
N ALA A 153 -24.88 9.87 0.95
CA ALA A 153 -24.01 10.97 0.56
C ALA A 153 -24.73 11.96 -0.37
N VAL A 154 -25.46 11.47 -1.38
CA VAL A 154 -26.29 12.31 -2.26
C VAL A 154 -27.37 13.06 -1.48
N TRP A 155 -27.95 12.45 -0.45
CA TRP A 155 -28.89 13.13 0.45
C TRP A 155 -28.21 14.20 1.30
N VAL A 156 -27.00 13.96 1.81
CA VAL A 156 -26.22 14.95 2.57
C VAL A 156 -26.10 16.23 1.75
N GLY A 157 -25.73 16.11 0.47
CA GLY A 157 -25.63 17.23 -0.45
C GLY A 157 -24.43 18.12 -0.16
N LYS A 158 -24.43 19.34 -0.71
CA LYS A 158 -23.30 20.27 -0.54
C LYS A 158 -23.44 21.12 0.73
N SER A 159 -22.37 21.17 1.52
CA SER A 159 -22.21 22.04 2.68
C SER A 159 -23.26 21.85 3.77
N ARG A 160 -23.58 20.59 4.10
CA ARG A 160 -24.49 20.29 5.21
C ARG A 160 -23.80 20.58 6.53
N LYS A 161 -24.50 21.27 7.44
CA LYS A 161 -23.99 21.56 8.77
C LYS A 161 -24.15 20.34 9.68
N VAL A 162 -23.04 19.66 9.92
CA VAL A 162 -22.90 18.53 10.86
C VAL A 162 -21.49 18.60 11.47
N GLY A 163 -21.39 18.51 12.79
CA GLY A 163 -20.12 18.54 13.53
C GLY A 163 -20.36 18.39 15.03
N GLU A 164 -19.34 18.63 15.85
CA GLU A 164 -19.37 18.42 17.32
C GLU A 164 -20.59 19.10 17.99
N ASP A 165 -20.82 20.38 17.68
CA ASP A 165 -21.92 21.17 18.25
C ASP A 165 -23.23 21.10 17.44
N THR A 166 -23.20 20.47 16.25
CA THR A 166 -24.33 20.48 15.31
C THR A 166 -24.64 19.07 14.84
N LEU A 167 -25.60 18.43 15.53
CA LEU A 167 -26.09 17.11 15.17
C LEU A 167 -27.31 17.19 14.24
N LEU A 168 -27.56 16.11 13.49
CA LEU A 168 -28.79 15.94 12.72
C LEU A 168 -30.00 15.92 13.65
N SER A 169 -31.08 16.59 13.26
CA SER A 169 -32.37 16.48 13.94
C SER A 169 -33.01 15.11 13.72
N ASP A 170 -33.89 14.67 14.61
CA ASP A 170 -34.66 13.42 14.42
C ASP A 170 -35.37 13.32 13.06
N GLU A 171 -35.85 14.45 12.51
CA GLU A 171 -36.47 14.47 11.19
C GLU A 171 -35.44 14.22 10.07
N GLU A 172 -34.24 14.78 10.20
CA GLU A 172 -33.15 14.51 9.26
C GLU A 172 -32.64 13.07 9.39
N ILE A 173 -32.57 12.53 10.60
CA ILE A 173 -32.21 11.12 10.83
C ILE A 173 -33.23 10.19 10.16
N ARG A 174 -34.55 10.45 10.31
CA ARG A 174 -35.57 9.66 9.58
C ARG A 174 -35.41 9.73 8.06
N GLN A 175 -35.05 10.90 7.54
CA GLN A 175 -34.80 11.06 6.11
C GLN A 175 -33.56 10.28 5.68
N ALA A 176 -32.47 10.35 6.46
CA ALA A 176 -31.23 9.60 6.24
C ALA A 176 -31.49 8.08 6.23
N LEU A 177 -32.20 7.56 7.24
CA LEU A 177 -32.60 6.15 7.31
C LEU A 177 -33.43 5.74 6.09
N ALA A 178 -34.38 6.59 5.68
CA ALA A 178 -35.24 6.32 4.54
C ALA A 178 -34.49 6.28 3.20
N VAL A 179 -33.51 7.16 2.98
CA VAL A 179 -32.68 7.13 1.76
C VAL A 179 -31.70 5.96 1.77
N ALA A 180 -31.13 5.62 2.93
CA ALA A 180 -30.23 4.49 3.11
C ALA A 180 -30.96 3.12 3.13
N GLY A 181 -32.29 3.12 3.17
CA GLY A 181 -33.09 1.90 3.28
C GLY A 181 -32.86 1.14 4.59
N LEU A 182 -32.52 1.86 5.68
CA LEU A 182 -32.33 1.32 7.02
C LEU A 182 -33.63 1.38 7.83
N PRO A 183 -33.87 0.44 8.76
CA PRO A 183 -35.08 0.44 9.58
C PRO A 183 -35.10 1.61 10.58
N GLU A 184 -36.29 2.18 10.82
CA GLU A 184 -36.49 3.15 11.90
C GLU A 184 -36.69 2.39 13.24
N PRO A 185 -35.94 2.73 14.30
CA PRO A 185 -36.11 2.12 15.61
C PRO A 185 -37.48 2.49 16.24
N PRO A 186 -38.06 1.61 17.06
CA PRO A 186 -39.47 1.70 17.45
C PRO A 186 -39.80 2.79 18.49
N GLU A 187 -38.91 3.13 19.43
CA GLU A 187 -39.16 4.15 20.47
C GLU A 187 -37.87 4.76 21.03
N GLY A 188 -37.73 6.10 20.96
CA GLY A 188 -36.72 6.89 21.68
C GLY A 188 -36.09 8.03 20.85
N PRO A 189 -35.15 8.82 21.39
CA PRO A 189 -34.39 9.82 20.63
C PRO A 189 -33.47 9.12 19.61
N LEU A 190 -33.66 9.40 18.33
CA LEU A 190 -32.98 8.66 17.26
C LEU A 190 -31.46 8.81 17.27
N ALA A 191 -30.95 9.93 17.77
CA ALA A 191 -29.51 10.23 17.79
C ALA A 191 -28.65 9.19 18.55
N HIS A 192 -29.24 8.37 19.41
CA HIS A 192 -28.53 7.32 20.17
C HIS A 192 -28.99 5.90 19.80
N GLU A 193 -29.85 5.75 18.79
CA GLU A 193 -30.52 4.47 18.48
C GLU A 193 -30.31 4.03 17.02
N VAL A 194 -29.33 4.60 16.33
CA VAL A 194 -29.06 4.35 14.90
C VAL A 194 -27.58 4.04 14.59
N PRO A 195 -26.92 3.10 15.31
CA PRO A 195 -25.51 2.76 15.06
C PRO A 195 -25.25 2.35 13.60
N ALA A 196 -26.18 1.62 12.97
CA ALA A 196 -26.07 1.27 11.55
C ALA A 196 -26.05 2.48 10.60
N LEU A 197 -26.65 3.61 10.97
CA LEU A 197 -26.56 4.85 10.19
C LEU A 197 -25.21 5.54 10.39
N TRP A 198 -24.65 5.47 11.60
CA TRP A 198 -23.31 5.98 11.91
C TRP A 198 -22.24 5.20 11.12
N ASN A 199 -22.28 3.87 11.16
CA ASN A 199 -21.34 3.01 10.42
C ASN A 199 -21.46 3.25 8.91
N LEU A 200 -22.69 3.43 8.39
CA LEU A 200 -22.88 3.77 6.98
C LEU A 200 -22.37 5.18 6.63
N TRP A 201 -22.44 6.13 7.55
CA TRP A 201 -21.88 7.46 7.36
C TRP A 201 -20.35 7.41 7.29
N ASN A 202 -19.72 6.69 8.22
CA ASN A 202 -18.27 6.51 8.22
C ASN A 202 -17.80 5.76 6.97
N LEU A 203 -18.51 4.70 6.56
CA LEU A 203 -18.25 4.05 5.28
C LEU A 203 -18.34 5.04 4.11
N ALA A 204 -19.31 5.97 4.11
CA ALA A 204 -19.38 6.98 3.05
C ALA A 204 -18.21 7.97 3.09
N VAL A 205 -17.58 8.18 4.24
CA VAL A 205 -16.34 8.95 4.38
C VAL A 205 -15.13 8.14 3.87
N ASP A 206 -15.01 6.87 4.25
CA ASP A 206 -13.93 5.98 3.82
C ASP A 206 -13.95 5.76 2.29
N LEU A 207 -15.14 5.67 1.70
CA LEU A 207 -15.34 5.62 0.24
C LEU A 207 -15.09 6.96 -0.47
N GLU A 208 -14.73 8.01 0.27
CA GLU A 208 -14.60 9.40 -0.19
C GLU A 208 -15.88 9.99 -0.83
N PHE A 209 -17.05 9.38 -0.61
CA PHE A 209 -18.32 9.94 -1.06
C PHE A 209 -18.76 11.14 -0.23
N LEU A 210 -18.30 11.21 1.01
CA LEU A 210 -18.47 12.33 1.92
C LEU A 210 -17.12 12.90 2.34
N THR A 211 -16.95 14.20 2.16
CA THR A 211 -15.75 14.92 2.58
C THR A 211 -16.09 15.93 3.67
N PRO A 212 -15.41 15.89 4.82
CA PRO A 212 -15.45 16.96 5.81
C PRO A 212 -14.86 18.27 5.25
N ASP A 213 -15.64 19.35 5.29
CA ASP A 213 -15.27 20.70 4.85
C ASP A 213 -15.04 21.61 6.07
N GLY A 214 -13.95 21.39 6.79
CA GLY A 214 -13.66 22.08 8.06
C GLY A 214 -14.39 21.45 9.25
N GLU A 215 -14.63 22.22 10.31
CA GLU A 215 -15.03 21.67 11.62
C GLU A 215 -16.53 21.32 11.75
N ASP A 216 -17.40 21.90 10.94
CA ASP A 216 -18.86 21.82 11.13
C ASP A 216 -19.66 21.56 9.85
N THR A 217 -18.99 21.10 8.79
CA THR A 217 -19.59 20.99 7.47
C THR A 217 -19.13 19.70 6.79
N VAL A 218 -20.06 19.00 6.15
CA VAL A 218 -19.77 17.84 5.31
C VAL A 218 -20.43 18.03 3.95
N SER A 219 -19.73 17.65 2.90
CA SER A 219 -20.21 17.72 1.52
C SER A 219 -20.11 16.38 0.82
N VAL A 220 -21.07 16.14 -0.07
CA VAL A 220 -20.96 15.07 -1.07
C VAL A 220 -19.87 15.40 -2.10
N ASP A 221 -19.08 14.40 -2.48
CA ASP A 221 -18.13 14.50 -3.58
C ASP A 221 -18.87 14.64 -4.95
N GLU A 222 -18.20 15.24 -5.94
CA GLU A 222 -18.81 15.54 -7.24
C GLU A 222 -19.13 14.29 -8.06
N ASP A 223 -18.34 13.23 -7.92
CA ASP A 223 -18.44 12.00 -8.71
C ASP A 223 -19.29 10.92 -8.01
N THR A 224 -19.60 11.08 -6.72
CA THR A 224 -20.44 10.14 -5.93
C THR A 224 -21.74 9.73 -6.64
N ALA A 225 -22.41 10.68 -7.30
CA ALA A 225 -23.68 10.40 -7.98
C ALA A 225 -23.53 9.48 -9.20
N ALA A 226 -22.31 9.35 -9.75
CA ALA A 226 -21.99 8.50 -10.90
C ALA A 226 -21.87 7.02 -10.52
N TRP A 227 -21.73 6.66 -9.25
CA TRP A 227 -21.71 5.26 -8.83
C TRP A 227 -22.98 4.50 -9.25
N PRO A 228 -22.85 3.26 -9.77
CA PRO A 228 -21.60 2.56 -10.07
C PRO A 228 -20.85 3.14 -11.27
N PHE A 229 -19.52 3.27 -11.18
CA PHE A 229 -18.71 3.84 -12.25
C PHE A 229 -18.65 2.93 -13.50
N GLU A 230 -18.39 3.55 -14.66
CA GLU A 230 -18.33 2.85 -15.95
C GLU A 230 -17.04 2.04 -16.12
N ASN A 231 -15.91 2.52 -15.58
CA ASN A 231 -14.62 1.82 -15.58
C ASN A 231 -14.61 0.75 -14.48
N ASP A 232 -14.02 -0.42 -14.77
CA ASP A 232 -13.85 -1.50 -13.80
C ASP A 232 -12.79 -1.16 -12.75
N GLU A 233 -11.71 -0.48 -13.15
CA GLU A 233 -10.63 -0.02 -12.25
C GLU A 233 -11.19 0.96 -11.21
N ASP A 234 -11.86 2.04 -11.64
CA ASP A 234 -12.49 3.01 -10.73
C ASP A 234 -13.50 2.36 -9.74
N VAL A 235 -14.16 1.26 -10.15
CA VAL A 235 -15.08 0.51 -9.28
C VAL A 235 -14.32 -0.26 -8.21
N LEU A 236 -13.23 -0.94 -8.59
CA LEU A 236 -12.41 -1.71 -7.67
C LEU A 236 -11.65 -0.79 -6.70
N ASP A 237 -11.10 0.31 -7.20
CA ASP A 237 -10.44 1.34 -6.37
C ASP A 237 -11.39 1.87 -5.30
N ALA A 238 -12.62 2.21 -5.67
CA ALA A 238 -13.62 2.68 -4.72
C ALA A 238 -14.03 1.60 -3.71
N TRP A 239 -14.17 0.34 -4.13
CA TRP A 239 -14.45 -0.76 -3.20
C TRP A 239 -13.27 -0.98 -2.23
N MET A 240 -12.03 -0.92 -2.73
CA MET A 240 -10.79 -1.03 -1.95
C MET A 240 -10.62 0.10 -0.94
N LEU A 241 -10.95 1.35 -1.29
CA LEU A 241 -10.93 2.48 -0.37
C LEU A 241 -11.79 2.23 0.89
N GLY A 242 -12.92 1.53 0.71
CA GLY A 242 -13.80 1.16 1.82
C GLY A 242 -13.39 -0.11 2.57
N LEU A 243 -12.30 -0.79 2.22
CA LEU A 243 -12.00 -2.13 2.72
C LEU A 243 -11.80 -2.18 4.24
N HIS A 244 -11.12 -1.19 4.84
CA HIS A 244 -10.93 -1.15 6.30
C HIS A 244 -12.23 -0.88 7.08
N SER A 245 -13.33 -0.49 6.42
CA SER A 245 -14.64 -0.38 7.06
C SER A 245 -15.20 -1.72 7.54
N VAL A 246 -14.56 -2.86 7.22
CA VAL A 246 -14.95 -4.18 7.73
C VAL A 246 -15.08 -4.19 9.25
N ASP A 247 -14.25 -3.41 9.96
CA ASP A 247 -14.25 -3.33 11.41
C ASP A 247 -15.54 -2.73 11.97
N TYR A 248 -16.31 -1.98 11.17
CA TYR A 248 -17.64 -1.49 11.57
C TYR A 248 -18.69 -2.61 11.69
N GLY A 249 -18.33 -3.84 11.32
CA GLY A 249 -19.12 -5.04 11.60
C GLY A 249 -18.98 -5.54 13.04
N ASP A 250 -17.97 -5.08 13.78
CA ASP A 250 -17.74 -5.48 15.16
C ASP A 250 -18.89 -5.05 16.08
N PRO A 251 -19.20 -5.87 17.11
CA PRO A 251 -20.33 -5.60 17.98
C PRO A 251 -20.04 -4.41 18.92
N GLU A 252 -20.86 -3.38 18.82
CA GLU A 252 -20.88 -2.26 19.77
C GLU A 252 -21.78 -2.58 20.98
N LEU A 253 -21.23 -2.44 22.18
CA LEU A 253 -21.92 -2.67 23.45
C LEU A 253 -22.08 -1.36 24.23
N ASP A 254 -23.02 -1.34 25.19
CA ASP A 254 -23.25 -0.21 26.09
C ASP A 254 -22.04 0.11 27.00
N ASP A 255 -21.11 -0.84 27.14
CA ASP A 255 -19.90 -0.74 27.95
C ASP A 255 -18.67 -0.74 27.03
N ASP A 256 -17.90 0.34 27.07
CA ASP A 256 -16.76 0.56 26.16
C ASP A 256 -15.66 -0.50 26.35
N ASP A 257 -15.43 -0.98 27.58
CA ASP A 257 -14.42 -2.01 27.87
C ASP A 257 -14.86 -3.36 27.26
N LEU A 258 -16.17 -3.66 27.30
CA LEU A 258 -16.71 -4.85 26.64
C LEU A 258 -16.70 -4.74 25.12
N THR A 259 -16.91 -3.56 24.56
CA THR A 259 -16.78 -3.30 23.12
C THR A 259 -15.34 -3.55 22.67
N LEU A 260 -14.36 -2.99 23.40
CA LEU A 260 -12.95 -3.16 23.10
C LEU A 260 -12.53 -4.64 23.14
N ALA A 261 -13.05 -5.42 24.08
CA ALA A 261 -12.78 -6.86 24.20
C ALA A 261 -13.31 -7.71 23.03
N LEU A 262 -14.15 -7.15 22.14
CA LEU A 262 -14.62 -7.79 20.90
C LEU A 262 -14.11 -7.08 19.64
N SER A 263 -13.26 -6.07 19.78
CA SER A 263 -12.62 -5.38 18.65
C SER A 263 -11.76 -6.34 17.83
N GLY A 264 -11.87 -6.30 16.51
CA GLY A 264 -11.20 -7.18 15.56
C GLY A 264 -11.96 -8.49 15.26
N LEU A 265 -13.16 -8.69 15.81
CA LEU A 265 -13.95 -9.91 15.61
C LEU A 265 -14.25 -10.19 14.12
N THR A 266 -14.47 -9.13 13.33
CA THR A 266 -14.74 -9.23 11.91
C THR A 266 -13.54 -9.78 11.13
N ARG A 267 -12.35 -9.22 11.37
CA ARG A 267 -11.08 -9.72 10.81
C ARG A 267 -10.81 -11.14 11.27
N ALA A 268 -11.01 -11.44 12.56
CA ALA A 268 -10.86 -12.77 13.15
C ALA A 268 -11.72 -13.84 12.45
N LEU A 269 -12.92 -13.48 12.01
CA LEU A 269 -13.80 -14.34 11.24
C LEU A 269 -13.29 -14.55 9.81
N LEU A 270 -12.85 -13.47 9.14
CA LEU A 270 -12.33 -13.51 7.77
C LEU A 270 -11.11 -14.41 7.64
N ILE A 271 -10.14 -14.28 8.55
CA ILE A 271 -8.91 -15.09 8.51
C ILE A 271 -9.19 -16.58 8.73
N ARG A 272 -10.07 -16.91 9.68
CA ARG A 272 -10.50 -18.30 9.94
C ARG A 272 -11.28 -18.91 8.78
N LEU A 273 -12.04 -18.09 8.04
CA LEU A 273 -12.66 -18.54 6.79
C LEU A 273 -11.59 -18.83 5.74
N LEU A 274 -10.63 -17.92 5.51
CA LEU A 274 -9.59 -18.09 4.50
C LEU A 274 -8.76 -19.34 4.77
N VAL A 275 -8.25 -19.50 6.00
CA VAL A 275 -7.45 -20.65 6.44
C VAL A 275 -8.20 -21.98 6.27
N ALA A 276 -9.53 -21.95 6.44
CA ALA A 276 -10.38 -23.13 6.22
C ALA A 276 -10.75 -23.42 4.75
N GLY A 277 -10.20 -22.67 3.79
CA GLY A 277 -10.52 -22.81 2.37
C GLY A 277 -11.79 -22.06 1.93
N GLY A 278 -12.21 -21.06 2.70
CA GLY A 278 -13.24 -20.09 2.35
C GLY A 278 -14.68 -20.48 2.66
N GLU A 279 -14.93 -21.57 3.40
CA GLU A 279 -16.28 -21.99 3.82
C GLU A 279 -16.27 -22.68 5.19
N ARG A 280 -17.16 -22.25 6.09
CA ARG A 280 -17.35 -22.84 7.42
C ARG A 280 -18.80 -22.78 7.89
N PRO A 281 -19.25 -23.72 8.75
CA PRO A 281 -20.49 -23.57 9.48
C PRO A 281 -20.43 -22.38 10.46
N VAL A 282 -21.52 -21.61 10.56
CA VAL A 282 -21.65 -20.47 11.49
C VAL A 282 -21.43 -20.91 12.93
N ASP A 283 -21.98 -22.07 13.32
CA ASP A 283 -21.89 -22.57 14.70
C ASP A 283 -20.45 -22.94 15.09
N ASP A 284 -19.65 -23.45 14.15
CA ASP A 284 -18.24 -23.80 14.41
C ASP A 284 -17.40 -22.51 14.57
N LEU A 285 -17.61 -21.52 13.69
CA LEU A 285 -16.98 -20.20 13.82
C LEU A 285 -17.35 -19.51 15.13
N ARG A 286 -18.62 -19.65 15.56
CA ARG A 286 -19.11 -19.09 16.81
C ARG A 286 -18.41 -19.68 18.03
N GLU A 287 -18.21 -20.99 18.07
CA GLU A 287 -17.49 -21.66 19.16
C GLU A 287 -16.02 -21.21 19.19
N GLU A 288 -15.34 -21.25 18.05
CA GLU A 288 -13.92 -20.87 17.93
C GLU A 288 -13.66 -19.39 18.26
N LEU A 289 -14.52 -18.48 17.79
CA LEU A 289 -14.36 -17.05 18.05
C LEU A 289 -14.72 -16.67 19.49
N ALA A 290 -15.67 -17.38 20.12
CA ALA A 290 -15.96 -17.19 21.55
C ALA A 290 -14.77 -17.61 22.43
N GLU A 291 -14.12 -18.72 22.08
CA GLU A 291 -12.90 -19.18 22.74
C GLU A 291 -11.77 -18.19 22.52
N ALA A 292 -11.55 -17.74 21.27
CA ALA A 292 -10.52 -16.76 20.94
C ALA A 292 -10.71 -15.43 21.71
N ALA A 293 -11.93 -14.88 21.72
CA ALA A 293 -12.22 -13.65 22.48
C ALA A 293 -11.93 -13.83 23.98
N ALA A 294 -12.28 -14.98 24.57
CA ALA A 294 -12.05 -15.26 25.98
C ALA A 294 -10.58 -15.55 26.34
N GLU A 295 -9.78 -16.01 25.39
CA GLU A 295 -8.34 -16.17 25.54
C GLU A 295 -7.60 -14.85 25.37
N PHE A 296 -8.09 -14.02 24.47
CA PHE A 296 -7.53 -12.72 24.11
C PHE A 296 -7.66 -11.69 25.24
N ASP A 297 -8.89 -11.49 25.73
CA ASP A 297 -9.21 -10.46 26.71
C ASP A 297 -9.93 -11.07 27.93
N ASP A 298 -9.60 -10.61 29.14
CA ASP A 298 -10.21 -11.15 30.37
C ASP A 298 -11.70 -10.82 30.50
N LEU A 299 -12.16 -9.79 29.80
CA LEU A 299 -13.57 -9.44 29.61
C LEU A 299 -14.20 -10.13 28.41
N GLY A 300 -13.45 -10.74 27.49
CA GLY A 300 -13.97 -11.29 26.23
C GLY A 300 -15.11 -12.29 26.40
N ALA A 301 -15.04 -13.19 27.39
CA ALA A 301 -16.14 -14.11 27.71
C ALA A 301 -17.39 -13.40 28.22
N SER A 302 -17.21 -12.29 28.95
CA SER A 302 -18.31 -11.47 29.47
C SER A 302 -18.93 -10.64 28.35
N ALA A 303 -18.10 -10.03 27.50
CA ALA A 303 -18.51 -9.26 26.33
C ALA A 303 -19.31 -10.13 25.35
N TRP A 304 -18.81 -11.33 25.03
CA TRP A 304 -19.50 -12.30 24.19
C TRP A 304 -20.89 -12.66 24.72
N ALA A 305 -21.01 -12.84 26.04
CA ALA A 305 -22.27 -13.17 26.69
C ALA A 305 -23.26 -11.99 26.69
N GLU A 306 -22.78 -10.76 26.87
CA GLU A 306 -23.60 -9.54 26.87
C GLU A 306 -24.12 -9.22 25.45
N ALA A 307 -23.26 -9.35 24.44
CA ALA A 307 -23.62 -9.19 23.02
C ALA A 307 -24.70 -10.20 22.56
N GLY A 308 -24.77 -11.38 23.19
CA GLY A 308 -25.76 -12.41 22.90
C GLY A 308 -25.48 -13.18 21.60
N ASP A 309 -25.55 -12.50 20.44
CA ASP A 309 -25.14 -13.02 19.13
C ASP A 309 -24.16 -12.04 18.45
N PRO A 310 -22.87 -12.03 18.86
CA PRO A 310 -21.87 -11.10 18.33
C PRO A 310 -21.66 -11.23 16.82
N LEU A 311 -21.81 -12.45 16.27
CA LEU A 311 -21.62 -12.71 14.85
C LEU A 311 -22.75 -12.17 13.98
N ALA A 312 -23.91 -11.80 14.55
CA ALA A 312 -25.02 -11.30 13.74
C ALA A 312 -24.64 -10.00 13.02
N SER A 313 -24.02 -9.03 13.71
CA SER A 313 -23.57 -7.76 13.11
C SER A 313 -22.44 -7.99 12.11
N VAL A 314 -21.45 -8.81 12.47
CA VAL A 314 -20.31 -9.17 11.61
C VAL A 314 -20.79 -9.78 10.29
N LEU A 315 -21.68 -10.78 10.37
CA LEU A 315 -22.20 -11.46 9.18
C LEU A 315 -23.09 -10.53 8.33
N GLU A 316 -23.90 -9.67 8.96
CA GLU A 316 -24.71 -8.69 8.25
C GLU A 316 -23.84 -7.68 7.51
N TRP A 317 -22.81 -7.15 8.17
CA TRP A 317 -21.89 -6.17 7.60
C TRP A 317 -21.08 -6.73 6.45
N LEU A 318 -20.39 -7.86 6.65
CA LEU A 318 -19.60 -8.50 5.59
C LEU A 318 -20.45 -8.97 4.40
N THR A 319 -21.70 -9.41 4.64
CA THR A 319 -22.64 -9.72 3.55
C THR A 319 -23.03 -8.44 2.79
N GLY A 320 -23.29 -7.35 3.52
CA GLY A 320 -23.61 -6.04 2.97
C GLY A 320 -22.45 -5.40 2.20
N PHE A 321 -21.20 -5.71 2.58
CA PHE A 321 -19.98 -5.27 1.91
C PHE A 321 -19.53 -6.22 0.79
N GLY A 322 -20.26 -7.33 0.60
CA GLY A 322 -20.04 -8.27 -0.49
C GLY A 322 -18.89 -9.26 -0.27
N MET A 323 -18.28 -9.32 0.91
CA MET A 323 -17.15 -10.20 1.21
C MET A 323 -17.57 -11.65 1.48
N ILE A 324 -18.77 -11.86 2.01
CA ILE A 324 -19.28 -13.20 2.31
C ILE A 324 -20.68 -13.42 1.75
N THR A 325 -21.07 -14.69 1.68
CA THR A 325 -22.46 -15.12 1.55
C THR A 325 -22.82 -16.06 2.69
N VAL A 326 -24.05 -15.93 3.19
CA VAL A 326 -24.61 -16.85 4.19
C VAL A 326 -25.73 -17.66 3.56
N SER A 327 -25.60 -18.98 3.55
CA SER A 327 -26.59 -19.91 3.00
C SER A 327 -26.93 -21.00 4.00
N GLY A 328 -28.05 -20.83 4.70
CA GLY A 328 -28.44 -21.76 5.77
C GLY A 328 -27.54 -21.57 6.98
N ASP A 329 -26.77 -22.60 7.32
CA ASP A 329 -25.79 -22.58 8.41
C ASP A 329 -24.34 -22.40 7.90
N GLN A 330 -24.12 -22.18 6.60
CA GLN A 330 -22.80 -21.99 6.02
C GLN A 330 -22.50 -20.52 5.73
N VAL A 331 -21.28 -20.11 6.04
CA VAL A 331 -20.67 -18.85 5.59
C VAL A 331 -19.60 -19.18 4.57
N ARG A 332 -19.56 -18.41 3.48
CA ARG A 332 -18.56 -18.57 2.42
C ARG A 332 -17.99 -17.22 2.00
N LEU A 333 -16.67 -17.13 1.85
CA LEU A 333 -16.01 -16.01 1.16
C LEU A 333 -16.49 -15.93 -0.29
N THR A 334 -16.84 -14.73 -0.73
CA THR A 334 -17.02 -14.45 -2.16
C THR A 334 -15.66 -14.28 -2.83
N PRO A 335 -15.56 -14.31 -4.17
CA PRO A 335 -14.33 -13.92 -4.86
C PRO A 335 -13.83 -12.52 -4.45
N LEU A 336 -14.75 -11.57 -4.32
CA LEU A 336 -14.45 -10.22 -3.87
C LEU A 336 -13.95 -10.20 -2.41
N GLY A 337 -14.53 -11.02 -1.54
CA GLY A 337 -14.05 -11.19 -0.17
C GLY A 337 -12.67 -11.85 -0.10
N THR A 338 -12.37 -12.82 -0.96
CA THR A 338 -11.03 -13.39 -1.06
C THR A 338 -10.00 -12.34 -1.48
N GLU A 339 -10.33 -11.50 -2.47
CA GLU A 339 -9.49 -10.37 -2.87
C GLU A 339 -9.21 -9.44 -1.68
N GLY A 340 -10.26 -9.05 -0.96
CA GLY A 340 -10.12 -8.14 0.19
C GLY A 340 -9.32 -8.73 1.33
N VAL A 341 -9.47 -10.02 1.66
CA VAL A 341 -8.65 -10.63 2.71
C VAL A 341 -7.18 -10.74 2.28
N VAL A 342 -6.90 -11.01 1.00
CA VAL A 342 -5.51 -10.98 0.50
C VAL A 342 -4.92 -9.58 0.62
N HIS A 343 -5.67 -8.53 0.31
CA HIS A 343 -5.21 -7.16 0.51
C HIS A 343 -4.99 -6.80 1.98
N LEU A 344 -5.90 -7.18 2.88
CA LEU A 344 -5.71 -6.93 4.31
C LEU A 344 -4.46 -7.68 4.86
N LEU A 345 -4.12 -8.84 4.30
CA LEU A 345 -2.88 -9.55 4.65
C LEU A 345 -1.64 -8.85 4.12
N ASP A 346 -1.70 -8.28 2.91
CA ASP A 346 -0.62 -7.47 2.33
C ASP A 346 -0.38 -6.19 3.13
N ASP A 347 -1.46 -5.54 3.61
CA ASP A 347 -1.38 -4.37 4.51
C ASP A 347 -0.65 -4.69 5.84
N ASP A 348 -0.81 -5.92 6.33
CA ASP A 348 -0.14 -6.44 7.53
C ASP A 348 1.25 -7.07 7.22
N ASP A 349 1.80 -6.87 6.02
CA ASP A 349 3.08 -7.45 5.55
C ASP A 349 3.13 -9.01 5.59
N ILE A 350 1.98 -9.68 5.55
CA ILE A 350 1.87 -11.15 5.56
C ILE A 350 1.75 -11.70 4.13
N GLU A 351 2.84 -12.32 3.67
CA GLU A 351 2.89 -12.91 2.32
C GLU A 351 2.02 -14.18 2.19
N VAL A 352 1.12 -14.19 1.20
CA VAL A 352 0.38 -15.38 0.76
C VAL A 352 0.59 -15.67 -0.73
N ASP A 353 0.54 -16.94 -1.10
CA ASP A 353 0.62 -17.35 -2.51
C ASP A 353 -0.71 -17.09 -3.25
N ALA A 354 -0.96 -15.82 -3.61
CA ALA A 354 -2.11 -15.40 -4.39
C ALA A 354 -1.72 -15.16 -5.86
N ARG A 355 -2.44 -15.82 -6.78
CA ARG A 355 -2.20 -15.72 -8.23
C ARG A 355 -3.51 -15.59 -8.99
N PRO A 356 -3.50 -14.99 -10.20
CA PRO A 356 -4.66 -15.03 -11.07
C PRO A 356 -5.16 -16.47 -11.30
N ALA A 357 -6.47 -16.63 -11.41
CA ALA A 357 -7.06 -17.90 -11.80
C ALA A 357 -6.54 -18.33 -13.18
N ILE A 358 -6.34 -19.63 -13.41
CA ILE A 358 -5.71 -20.17 -14.63
C ILE A 358 -6.42 -19.73 -15.93
N ASP A 359 -7.75 -19.56 -15.87
CA ASP A 359 -8.57 -19.10 -16.99
C ASP A 359 -8.43 -17.59 -17.27
N ALA A 360 -8.02 -16.81 -16.27
CA ALA A 360 -7.77 -15.37 -16.34
C ALA A 360 -6.29 -15.02 -16.53
N MET A 361 -5.38 -15.89 -16.10
CA MET A 361 -3.93 -15.69 -16.15
C MET A 361 -3.44 -15.47 -17.58
N THR A 362 -2.75 -14.36 -17.82
CA THR A 362 -2.11 -14.06 -19.11
C THR A 362 -0.86 -14.91 -19.31
N ALA A 363 -0.31 -14.91 -20.53
CA ALA A 363 0.97 -15.56 -20.78
C ALA A 363 2.13 -14.88 -20.04
N LEU A 364 2.06 -13.55 -19.88
CA LEU A 364 3.06 -12.79 -19.14
C LEU A 364 3.00 -13.14 -17.65
N ASP A 365 1.82 -13.11 -17.03
CA ASP A 365 1.63 -13.52 -15.63
C ASP A 365 2.21 -14.91 -15.39
N LEU A 366 1.87 -15.87 -16.26
CA LEU A 366 2.33 -17.24 -16.17
C LEU A 366 3.87 -17.33 -16.19
N LEU A 367 4.52 -16.60 -17.10
CA LEU A 367 5.98 -16.62 -17.22
C LEU A 367 6.64 -15.92 -16.02
N SER A 368 6.11 -14.78 -15.59
CA SER A 368 6.61 -14.00 -14.46
C SER A 368 6.48 -14.77 -13.15
N PHE A 369 5.29 -15.27 -12.80
CA PHE A 369 5.12 -16.06 -11.56
C PHE A 369 5.97 -17.33 -11.58
N SER A 370 6.12 -17.98 -12.73
CA SER A 370 6.90 -19.21 -12.84
C SER A 370 8.42 -18.99 -12.75
N ALA A 371 8.91 -17.75 -12.79
CA ALA A 371 10.33 -17.44 -12.67
C ALA A 371 10.89 -17.78 -11.29
N ASP A 372 10.08 -17.60 -10.25
CA ASP A 372 10.48 -17.78 -8.84
C ASP A 372 10.05 -19.12 -8.25
N LEU A 373 9.34 -19.96 -9.02
CA LEU A 373 8.84 -21.25 -8.55
C LEU A 373 9.85 -22.39 -8.72
N PRO A 374 9.78 -23.41 -7.86
CA PRO A 374 10.40 -24.70 -8.13
C PRO A 374 9.95 -25.28 -9.48
N GLU A 375 10.87 -25.92 -10.21
CA GLU A 375 10.63 -26.44 -11.57
C GLU A 375 9.37 -27.31 -11.69
N GLU A 376 9.10 -28.18 -10.70
CA GLU A 376 7.92 -29.04 -10.70
C GLU A 376 6.60 -28.27 -10.56
N GLU A 377 6.61 -27.16 -9.82
CA GLU A 377 5.44 -26.30 -9.63
C GLU A 377 5.18 -25.43 -10.86
N ALA A 378 6.23 -24.82 -11.41
CA ALA A 378 6.17 -24.09 -12.69
C ALA A 378 5.63 -24.98 -13.82
N ASP A 379 6.13 -26.22 -13.97
CA ASP A 379 5.62 -27.19 -14.95
C ASP A 379 4.13 -27.49 -14.75
N SER A 380 3.67 -27.52 -13.50
CA SER A 380 2.27 -27.74 -13.17
C SER A 380 1.37 -26.56 -13.57
N GLU A 381 1.84 -25.32 -13.37
CA GLU A 381 1.17 -24.08 -13.79
C GLU A 381 1.09 -24.01 -15.32
N PHE A 382 2.21 -24.21 -16.02
CA PHE A 382 2.24 -24.26 -17.48
C PHE A 382 1.27 -25.31 -18.02
N ALA A 383 1.26 -26.51 -17.43
CA ALA A 383 0.35 -27.58 -17.85
C ALA A 383 -1.13 -27.25 -17.58
N ALA A 384 -1.45 -26.53 -16.51
CA ALA A 384 -2.80 -26.07 -16.21
C ALA A 384 -3.25 -25.01 -17.22
N TRP A 385 -2.43 -23.99 -17.45
CA TRP A 385 -2.68 -22.90 -18.39
C TRP A 385 -2.86 -23.40 -19.83
N MET A 386 -2.00 -24.33 -20.27
CA MET A 386 -2.06 -24.94 -21.59
C MET A 386 -3.31 -25.78 -21.81
N LYS A 387 -3.90 -26.39 -20.77
CA LYS A 387 -5.14 -27.21 -20.91
C LYS A 387 -6.36 -26.40 -21.32
N LEU A 388 -6.37 -25.10 -21.00
CA LEU A 388 -7.49 -24.22 -21.29
C LEU A 388 -7.38 -23.55 -22.67
N ARG A 389 -6.24 -23.73 -23.36
CA ARG A 389 -5.92 -23.02 -24.61
C ARG A 389 -5.69 -23.96 -25.77
N GLN A 390 -5.93 -23.46 -26.99
CA GLN A 390 -5.51 -24.17 -28.19
C GLN A 390 -3.98 -24.03 -28.34
N PRO A 391 -3.22 -25.08 -28.68
CA PRO A 391 -1.76 -25.01 -28.76
C PRO A 391 -1.22 -23.93 -29.70
N ALA A 392 -1.92 -23.61 -30.79
CA ALA A 392 -1.52 -22.53 -31.69
C ALA A 392 -1.67 -21.16 -31.04
N THR A 393 -2.80 -20.90 -30.39
CA THR A 393 -3.07 -19.67 -29.65
C THR A 393 -2.11 -19.50 -28.48
N ALA A 394 -1.85 -20.56 -27.72
CA ALA A 394 -0.86 -20.56 -26.65
C ALA A 394 0.55 -20.20 -27.16
N ALA A 395 0.94 -20.69 -28.34
CA ALA A 395 2.22 -20.34 -28.95
C ALA A 395 2.31 -18.86 -29.31
N GLU A 396 1.21 -18.28 -29.80
CA GLU A 396 1.12 -16.86 -30.13
C GLU A 396 1.20 -16.01 -28.86
N GLU A 397 0.36 -16.28 -27.85
CA GLU A 397 0.32 -15.56 -26.57
C GLU A 397 1.66 -15.58 -25.83
N LEU A 398 2.34 -16.74 -25.75
CA LEU A 398 3.65 -16.86 -25.09
C LEU A 398 4.76 -16.07 -25.80
N LEU A 399 4.76 -16.05 -27.13
CA LEU A 399 5.73 -15.27 -27.88
C LEU A 399 5.40 -13.78 -27.86
N GLU A 400 4.13 -13.41 -27.83
CA GLU A 400 3.71 -12.01 -27.68
C GLU A 400 4.18 -11.45 -26.33
N ALA A 401 3.92 -12.15 -25.23
CA ALA A 401 4.41 -11.77 -23.90
C ALA A 401 5.95 -11.64 -23.86
N ALA A 402 6.66 -12.55 -24.52
CA ALA A 402 8.12 -12.50 -24.60
C ALA A 402 8.68 -11.40 -25.54
N ALA A 403 7.85 -10.81 -26.39
CA ALA A 403 8.22 -9.71 -27.28
C ALA A 403 8.11 -8.34 -26.61
N GLU A 404 7.39 -8.23 -25.48
CA GLU A 404 7.18 -6.98 -24.78
C GLU A 404 8.51 -6.34 -24.38
N ASP A 405 8.60 -5.00 -24.48
CA ASP A 405 9.85 -4.26 -24.27
C ASP A 405 10.41 -4.42 -22.84
N GLU A 406 9.55 -4.75 -21.87
CA GLU A 406 9.88 -4.98 -20.45
C GLU A 406 10.26 -6.44 -20.16
N ALA A 407 10.03 -7.38 -21.10
CA ALA A 407 10.32 -8.79 -20.90
C ALA A 407 11.84 -9.04 -20.80
N ASP A 408 12.25 -9.66 -19.69
CA ASP A 408 13.65 -9.96 -19.45
C ASP A 408 14.15 -11.20 -20.23
N ALA A 409 15.42 -11.53 -20.06
CA ALA A 409 16.02 -12.70 -20.71
C ALA A 409 15.37 -14.02 -20.28
N LEU A 410 14.90 -14.14 -19.04
CA LEU A 410 14.31 -15.34 -18.48
C LEU A 410 12.96 -15.62 -19.13
N ILE A 411 12.09 -14.61 -19.21
CA ILE A 411 10.78 -14.68 -19.87
C ILE A 411 10.94 -15.16 -21.31
N ARG A 412 11.87 -14.58 -22.08
CA ARG A 412 12.15 -15.01 -23.46
C ARG A 412 12.58 -16.47 -23.56
N VAL A 413 13.49 -16.91 -22.69
CA VAL A 413 13.98 -18.30 -22.70
C VAL A 413 12.87 -19.27 -22.32
N GLN A 414 12.08 -18.98 -21.29
CA GLN A 414 10.97 -19.82 -20.84
C GLN A 414 9.90 -19.92 -21.92
N ALA A 415 9.43 -18.79 -22.47
CA ALA A 415 8.48 -18.78 -23.57
C ALA A 415 8.98 -19.61 -24.75
N ALA A 416 10.23 -19.41 -25.17
CA ALA A 416 10.77 -20.15 -26.30
C ALA A 416 10.86 -21.67 -26.03
N SER A 417 11.23 -22.06 -24.81
CA SER A 417 11.26 -23.47 -24.39
C SER A 417 9.87 -24.11 -24.47
N LEU A 418 8.86 -23.44 -23.89
CA LEU A 418 7.47 -23.90 -23.88
C LEU A 418 6.91 -24.02 -25.29
N VAL A 419 7.07 -22.98 -26.10
CA VAL A 419 6.60 -22.96 -27.49
C VAL A 419 7.33 -24.00 -28.34
N GLY A 420 8.62 -24.21 -28.10
CA GLY A 420 9.42 -25.26 -28.74
C GLY A 420 8.88 -26.67 -28.49
N SER A 421 8.33 -26.92 -27.29
CA SER A 421 7.75 -28.22 -26.91
C SER A 421 6.47 -28.56 -27.68
N LEU A 422 5.77 -27.56 -28.23
CA LEU A 422 4.53 -27.74 -29.00
C LEU A 422 4.79 -28.32 -30.40
N GLY A 423 6.02 -28.20 -30.90
CA GLY A 423 6.43 -28.77 -32.17
C GLY A 423 5.77 -28.10 -33.40
N PRO A 424 5.36 -28.85 -34.44
CA PRO A 424 4.91 -28.27 -35.71
C PRO A 424 3.70 -27.33 -35.65
N VAL A 425 2.88 -27.41 -34.59
CA VAL A 425 1.71 -26.52 -34.43
C VAL A 425 2.13 -25.06 -34.19
N ALA A 426 3.32 -24.83 -33.62
CA ALA A 426 3.86 -23.50 -33.34
C ALA A 426 4.59 -22.85 -34.53
N VAL A 427 4.70 -23.53 -35.68
CA VAL A 427 5.41 -22.98 -36.85
C VAL A 427 4.90 -21.59 -37.29
N PRO A 428 3.57 -21.32 -37.34
CA PRO A 428 3.09 -19.98 -37.69
C PRO A 428 3.56 -18.90 -36.70
N ALA A 429 3.45 -19.16 -35.40
CA ALA A 429 3.90 -18.26 -34.34
C ALA A 429 5.42 -17.98 -34.46
N TRP A 430 6.23 -19.01 -34.70
CA TRP A 430 7.66 -18.85 -34.94
C TRP A 430 7.98 -18.06 -36.21
N GLN A 431 7.19 -18.19 -37.27
CA GLN A 431 7.38 -17.41 -38.49
C GLN A 431 7.12 -15.93 -38.26
N GLU A 432 6.12 -15.59 -37.46
CA GLU A 432 5.83 -14.20 -37.08
C GLU A 432 6.93 -13.62 -36.18
N ALA A 433 7.36 -14.38 -35.17
CA ALA A 433 8.43 -13.97 -34.25
C ALA A 433 9.80 -13.73 -34.92
N LEU A 434 9.99 -14.12 -36.19
CA LEU A 434 11.18 -13.71 -36.97
C LEU A 434 11.25 -12.20 -37.24
N ASN A 435 10.09 -11.52 -37.20
CA ASN A 435 9.99 -10.07 -37.39
C ASN A 435 10.40 -9.30 -36.12
N GLU A 436 10.32 -9.94 -34.95
CA GLU A 436 10.71 -9.34 -33.68
C GLU A 436 12.19 -9.54 -33.39
N PRO A 437 13.01 -8.47 -33.27
CA PRO A 437 14.46 -8.59 -33.11
C PRO A 437 14.90 -9.41 -31.90
N SER A 438 14.19 -9.30 -30.78
CA SER A 438 14.49 -10.00 -29.53
C SER A 438 14.16 -11.50 -29.59
N LEU A 439 13.15 -11.88 -30.39
CA LEU A 439 12.69 -13.27 -30.53
C LEU A 439 13.25 -13.99 -31.75
N ARG A 440 13.72 -13.25 -32.74
CA ARG A 440 14.33 -13.77 -33.96
C ARG A 440 15.35 -14.90 -33.70
N PRO A 441 16.26 -14.81 -32.71
CA PRO A 441 17.23 -15.87 -32.46
C PRO A 441 16.60 -17.21 -32.08
N TYR A 442 15.54 -17.17 -31.28
CA TYR A 442 14.75 -18.33 -30.87
C TYR A 442 13.96 -18.89 -32.04
N ALA A 443 13.26 -18.03 -32.77
CA ALA A 443 12.47 -18.40 -33.94
C ALA A 443 13.29 -19.09 -35.03
N ALA A 444 14.43 -18.51 -35.42
CA ALA A 444 15.32 -19.10 -36.42
C ALA A 444 15.85 -20.47 -35.96
N THR A 445 16.16 -20.61 -34.66
CA THR A 445 16.67 -21.86 -34.08
C THR A 445 15.61 -22.95 -34.12
N HIS A 446 14.39 -22.67 -33.67
CA HIS A 446 13.30 -23.66 -33.64
C HIS A 446 12.79 -24.03 -35.04
N LEU A 447 12.66 -23.07 -35.95
CA LEU A 447 12.25 -23.36 -37.34
C LEU A 447 13.28 -24.25 -38.06
N ALA A 448 14.58 -24.02 -37.83
CA ALA A 448 15.64 -24.87 -38.36
C ALA A 448 15.61 -26.29 -37.76
N GLN A 449 15.38 -26.42 -36.45
CA GLN A 449 15.23 -27.72 -35.78
C GLN A 449 14.01 -28.51 -36.28
N LEU A 450 12.90 -27.82 -36.59
CA LEU A 450 11.70 -28.41 -37.16
C LEU A 450 11.83 -28.75 -38.65
N GLY A 451 12.88 -28.27 -39.32
CA GLY A 451 13.13 -28.53 -40.73
C GLY A 451 12.13 -27.84 -41.67
N VAL A 452 11.63 -26.66 -41.28
CA VAL A 452 10.69 -25.88 -42.09
C VAL A 452 11.39 -25.41 -43.37
N GLU A 453 10.78 -25.68 -44.52
CA GLU A 453 11.31 -25.23 -45.82
C GLU A 453 11.38 -23.70 -45.89
N ASP A 454 12.45 -23.17 -46.49
CA ASP A 454 12.72 -21.74 -46.67
C ASP A 454 12.88 -20.92 -45.37
N ALA A 455 12.92 -21.56 -44.19
CA ALA A 455 13.23 -20.88 -42.94
C ALA A 455 14.70 -20.39 -42.90
N PRO A 456 14.98 -19.20 -42.35
CA PRO A 456 16.35 -18.71 -42.21
C PRO A 456 17.13 -19.56 -41.20
N GLU A 457 18.37 -19.92 -41.53
CA GLU A 457 19.29 -20.51 -40.54
C GLU A 457 19.69 -19.45 -39.49
N PRO A 458 19.91 -19.86 -38.22
CA PRO A 458 20.43 -18.97 -37.19
C PRO A 458 21.76 -18.33 -37.61
N SER A 459 21.81 -17.02 -37.57
CA SER A 459 23.03 -16.27 -37.85
C SER A 459 23.98 -16.30 -36.65
N GLN A 460 25.23 -15.90 -36.86
CA GLN A 460 26.18 -15.72 -35.76
C GLN A 460 25.69 -14.67 -34.73
N SER A 461 24.99 -13.62 -35.18
CA SER A 461 24.42 -12.63 -34.27
C SER A 461 23.32 -13.23 -33.41
N ASP A 462 22.52 -14.13 -33.98
CA ASP A 462 21.46 -14.85 -33.26
C ASP A 462 22.07 -15.75 -32.18
N THR A 463 23.12 -16.51 -32.52
CA THR A 463 23.84 -17.34 -31.54
C THR A 463 24.42 -16.49 -30.40
N HIS A 464 24.98 -15.32 -30.72
CA HIS A 464 25.52 -14.42 -29.71
C HIS A 464 24.43 -13.82 -28.80
N TRP A 465 23.25 -13.54 -29.33
CA TRP A 465 22.11 -13.08 -28.54
C TRP A 465 21.71 -14.13 -27.49
N LEU A 466 21.52 -15.39 -27.90
CA LEU A 466 21.18 -16.48 -26.99
C LEU A 466 22.22 -16.68 -25.87
N ILE A 467 23.52 -16.46 -26.17
CA ILE A 467 24.58 -16.49 -25.16
C ILE A 467 24.44 -15.34 -24.16
N LEU A 468 24.06 -14.14 -24.62
CA LEU A 468 23.85 -13.00 -23.75
C LEU A 468 22.63 -13.21 -22.84
N ASP A 469 21.52 -13.74 -23.36
CA ASP A 469 20.34 -14.09 -22.55
C ASP A 469 20.69 -15.12 -21.47
N MET A 470 21.41 -16.19 -21.84
CA MET A 470 21.89 -17.20 -20.90
C MET A 470 22.79 -16.59 -19.80
N TRP A 471 23.66 -15.66 -20.16
CA TRP A 471 24.52 -14.95 -19.21
C TRP A 471 23.75 -14.00 -18.32
N THR A 472 22.72 -13.31 -18.82
CA THR A 472 21.82 -12.46 -18.02
C THR A 472 21.11 -13.28 -16.96
N ILE A 473 20.49 -14.39 -17.34
CA ILE A 473 19.81 -15.30 -16.40
C ILE A 473 20.80 -15.81 -15.34
N SER A 474 21.96 -16.31 -15.78
CA SER A 474 22.97 -16.85 -14.86
C SER A 474 23.56 -15.80 -13.91
N ALA A 475 23.58 -14.52 -14.32
CA ALA A 475 24.01 -13.42 -13.46
C ALA A 475 23.01 -13.15 -12.34
N GLY A 476 21.70 -13.26 -12.62
CA GLY A 476 20.63 -13.14 -11.63
C GLY A 476 20.66 -14.24 -10.57
N LEU A 477 21.03 -15.47 -10.95
CA LEU A 477 21.15 -16.60 -10.03
C LEU A 477 22.36 -16.52 -9.08
N GLY A 478 23.31 -15.63 -9.36
CA GLY A 478 24.48 -15.40 -8.52
C GLY A 478 25.82 -15.66 -9.21
N ARG A 479 26.89 -15.25 -8.52
CA ARG A 479 28.26 -15.29 -9.07
C ARG A 479 28.76 -16.70 -9.44
N PRO A 480 28.54 -17.76 -8.65
CA PRO A 480 28.99 -19.11 -9.00
C PRO A 480 28.38 -19.61 -10.33
N GLU A 481 27.08 -19.45 -10.49
CA GLU A 481 26.27 -19.82 -11.64
C GLU A 481 26.71 -19.03 -12.87
N PHE A 482 26.85 -17.71 -12.71
CA PHE A 482 27.38 -16.85 -13.76
C PHE A 482 28.75 -17.29 -14.26
N VAL A 483 29.71 -17.53 -13.37
CA VAL A 483 31.06 -17.98 -13.76
C VAL A 483 31.02 -19.37 -14.39
N SER A 484 30.15 -20.27 -13.91
CA SER A 484 29.93 -21.58 -14.54
C SER A 484 29.45 -21.44 -15.99
N SER A 485 28.46 -20.59 -16.23
CA SER A 485 27.92 -20.34 -17.58
C SER A 485 28.97 -19.79 -18.55
N LEU A 486 29.94 -18.99 -18.07
CA LEU A 486 31.07 -18.51 -18.87
C LEU A 486 32.01 -19.65 -19.26
N HIS A 487 32.18 -20.65 -18.38
CA HIS A 487 33.01 -21.82 -18.65
C HIS A 487 32.35 -22.81 -19.62
N ASP A 488 31.02 -22.91 -19.61
CA ASP A 488 30.26 -23.77 -20.53
C ASP A 488 30.40 -23.33 -22.00
N ILE A 489 30.61 -22.04 -22.24
CA ILE A 489 30.94 -21.52 -23.58
C ILE A 489 32.29 -22.03 -24.07
N GLY A 490 33.25 -22.22 -23.18
CA GLY A 490 34.54 -22.81 -23.49
C GLY A 490 35.73 -22.19 -22.74
N PRO A 491 36.96 -22.61 -23.10
CA PRO A 491 38.16 -22.16 -22.40
C PRO A 491 38.44 -20.67 -22.65
N SER A 492 39.24 -20.04 -21.76
CA SER A 492 39.56 -18.61 -21.79
C SER A 492 39.91 -18.01 -23.17
N PRO A 493 40.65 -18.69 -24.08
CA PRO A 493 40.93 -18.14 -25.41
C PRO A 493 39.69 -18.04 -26.31
N VAL A 494 38.75 -18.99 -26.18
CA VAL A 494 37.47 -18.97 -26.91
C VAL A 494 36.62 -17.82 -26.40
N LEU A 495 36.47 -17.71 -25.08
CA LEU A 495 35.71 -16.63 -24.45
C LEU A 495 36.31 -15.24 -24.76
N SER A 496 37.64 -15.11 -24.73
CA SER A 496 38.32 -13.87 -25.12
C SER A 496 38.05 -13.48 -26.58
N SER A 497 38.00 -14.46 -27.49
CA SER A 497 37.71 -14.23 -28.90
C SER A 497 36.24 -13.85 -29.12
N LEU A 498 35.33 -14.47 -28.37
CA LEU A 498 33.90 -14.14 -28.38
C LEU A 498 33.67 -12.70 -27.90
N LEU A 499 34.35 -12.28 -26.82
CA LEU A 499 34.27 -10.90 -26.30
C LEU A 499 34.74 -9.84 -27.30
N GLU A 500 35.52 -10.19 -28.33
CA GLU A 500 35.90 -9.24 -29.40
C GLU A 500 34.76 -8.92 -30.38
N VAL A 501 33.73 -9.77 -30.43
CA VAL A 501 32.62 -9.67 -31.38
C VAL A 501 31.25 -9.52 -30.72
N ILE A 502 31.03 -10.10 -29.53
CA ILE A 502 29.71 -10.16 -28.87
C ILE A 502 29.17 -8.78 -28.47
N TRP A 503 30.06 -7.84 -28.14
CA TRP A 503 29.70 -6.46 -27.77
C TRP A 503 29.00 -5.66 -28.88
N LYS A 504 28.99 -6.17 -30.12
CA LYS A 504 28.32 -5.52 -31.26
C LYS A 504 26.85 -5.89 -31.35
N VAL A 505 26.39 -6.88 -30.60
CA VAL A 505 24.99 -7.29 -30.56
C VAL A 505 24.22 -6.21 -29.80
N PRO A 506 23.10 -5.69 -30.35
CA PRO A 506 22.30 -4.65 -29.71
C PRO A 506 21.41 -5.25 -28.61
N HIS A 507 22.02 -5.85 -27.59
CA HIS A 507 21.32 -6.50 -26.48
C HIS A 507 21.25 -5.55 -25.27
N PRO A 508 20.10 -5.44 -24.58
CA PRO A 508 19.91 -4.50 -23.46
C PRO A 508 20.99 -4.62 -22.38
N HIS A 509 21.29 -5.85 -21.93
CA HIS A 509 22.22 -6.11 -20.84
C HIS A 509 23.70 -6.24 -21.26
N VAL A 510 24.06 -5.93 -22.52
CA VAL A 510 25.44 -6.18 -22.99
C VAL A 510 26.48 -5.39 -22.20
N GLU A 511 26.14 -4.18 -21.76
CA GLU A 511 27.05 -3.35 -20.98
C GLU A 511 27.27 -3.93 -19.57
N GLU A 512 26.19 -4.21 -18.86
CA GLU A 512 26.17 -4.80 -17.52
C GLU A 512 26.91 -6.13 -17.47
N LEU A 513 26.65 -7.02 -18.43
CA LEU A 513 27.32 -8.31 -18.54
C LEU A 513 28.82 -8.17 -18.76
N LEU A 514 29.27 -7.24 -19.61
CA LEU A 514 30.70 -7.01 -19.84
C LEU A 514 31.40 -6.47 -18.60
N GLU A 515 30.73 -5.62 -17.83
CA GLU A 515 31.20 -5.15 -16.52
C GLU A 515 31.32 -6.32 -15.55
N ALA A 516 30.25 -7.10 -15.38
CA ALA A 516 30.20 -8.27 -14.51
C ALA A 516 31.28 -9.31 -14.85
N ILE A 517 31.48 -9.65 -16.12
CA ILE A 517 32.56 -10.57 -16.56
C ILE A 517 33.94 -10.01 -16.17
N SER A 518 34.12 -8.69 -16.27
CA SER A 518 35.40 -8.06 -15.98
C SER A 518 35.80 -8.08 -14.51
N GLU A 519 34.83 -8.22 -13.61
CA GLU A 519 34.99 -8.27 -12.16
C GLU A 519 34.97 -9.71 -11.64
N ALA A 520 34.10 -10.54 -12.21
CA ALA A 520 33.84 -11.88 -11.73
C ALA A 520 34.88 -12.92 -12.19
N HIS A 521 35.38 -12.81 -13.43
CA HIS A 521 36.11 -13.90 -14.09
C HIS A 521 37.53 -14.12 -13.51
N PRO A 522 37.93 -15.37 -13.17
CA PRO A 522 39.21 -15.66 -12.51
C PRO A 522 40.43 -15.47 -13.42
N ASP A 523 40.27 -15.64 -14.74
CA ASP A 523 41.32 -15.39 -15.72
C ASP A 523 41.43 -13.89 -16.06
N LYS A 524 42.59 -13.29 -15.74
CA LYS A 524 42.91 -11.89 -16.02
C LYS A 524 42.92 -11.53 -17.50
N GLN A 525 43.09 -12.49 -18.41
CA GLN A 525 43.04 -12.25 -19.85
C GLN A 525 41.60 -11.98 -20.30
N VAL A 526 40.66 -12.83 -19.87
CA VAL A 526 39.23 -12.68 -20.14
C VAL A 526 38.71 -11.38 -19.53
N ALA A 527 39.04 -11.12 -18.26
CA ALA A 527 38.64 -9.87 -17.60
C ALA A 527 39.11 -8.62 -18.37
N LYS A 528 40.35 -8.63 -18.89
CA LYS A 528 40.86 -7.55 -19.73
C LYS A 528 40.17 -7.44 -21.09
N ALA A 529 39.80 -8.57 -21.69
CA ALA A 529 39.04 -8.58 -22.94
C ALA A 529 37.65 -7.95 -22.72
N ALA A 530 36.97 -8.30 -21.63
CA ALA A 530 35.69 -7.72 -21.23
C ALA A 530 35.79 -6.20 -20.99
N LYS A 531 36.81 -5.71 -20.25
CA LYS A 531 37.02 -4.25 -20.08
C LYS A 531 37.23 -3.50 -21.39
N ARG A 532 37.92 -4.12 -22.35
CA ARG A 532 38.12 -3.53 -23.69
C ARG A 532 36.83 -3.51 -24.50
N ALA A 533 36.01 -4.55 -24.39
CA ALA A 533 34.71 -4.62 -25.02
C ALA A 533 33.76 -3.57 -24.42
N LEU A 534 33.69 -3.48 -23.09
CA LEU A 534 32.91 -2.48 -22.35
C LEU A 534 33.29 -1.05 -22.77
N PHE A 535 34.58 -0.74 -22.85
CA PHE A 535 35.05 0.56 -23.33
C PHE A 535 34.55 0.87 -24.75
N LYS A 536 34.50 -0.13 -25.65
CA LYS A 536 34.01 0.05 -27.02
C LYS A 536 32.51 0.34 -27.05
N VAL A 537 31.70 -0.34 -26.23
CA VAL A 537 30.25 -0.10 -26.09
C VAL A 537 30.02 1.35 -25.65
N ARG A 538 30.61 1.75 -24.52
CA ARG A 538 30.52 3.12 -23.98
C ARG A 538 31.00 4.19 -24.97
N SER A 539 32.11 3.95 -25.66
CA SER A 539 32.64 4.90 -26.66
C SER A 539 31.83 4.95 -27.96
N GLY A 540 31.07 3.90 -28.28
CA GLY A 540 30.20 3.83 -29.44
C GLY A 540 28.84 4.48 -29.21
N GLY A 541 28.33 4.46 -27.97
CA GLY A 541 27.10 5.14 -27.56
C GLY A 541 27.22 6.67 -27.59
N ALA A 542 28.35 7.23 -27.15
CA ALA A 542 28.63 8.67 -27.15
C ALA A 542 28.70 9.34 -28.55
N GLY A 543 28.52 8.59 -29.64
CA GLY A 543 28.43 9.10 -31.01
C GLY A 543 27.05 8.95 -31.66
N ARG A 544 26.03 8.51 -30.90
CA ARG A 544 24.65 8.30 -31.35
C ARG A 544 23.60 9.18 -30.64
N GLU A 545 24.01 10.10 -29.77
CA GLU A 545 23.14 11.18 -29.23
C GLU A 545 22.96 12.34 -30.23
#